data_AF-A0A0D8XFP1-F1
#
_entry.id   AF-A0A0D8XFP1-F1
#
_cell.length_a   1.000
_cell.length_b   1.000
_cell.length_c   1.000
_cell.angle_alpha   90.00
_cell.angle_beta   90.00
_cell.angle_gamma   90.00
#
_symmetry.space_group_name_H-M   'P 1'
#
loop_
_entity.id
_entity.type
_entity.pdbx_description
1 polymer ?
#
loop_
_entity_poly.entity_id
_entity_poly.type
_entity_poly.pdbx_seq_one_letter_code
_entity_poly.pdbx_strand_id
1 'polypeptide(L)'
;MDISQNTLTEYEICMQSAERRVFDLLNSLEWQPHSEKKNGNIWKMRCNITENNMFRYEGIIPNRTPIEVFLEDFFRSFSCLVEFLYKL
;
A
#
# COMPACT_ATOMS: atom_id res chain seq x y z
N MET A 1 9.83 -3.46 -28.52
CA MET A 1 8.39 -3.20 -28.31
C MET A 1 8.28 -1.78 -27.80
N ASP A 2 7.80 -0.87 -28.63
CA ASP A 2 7.52 0.51 -28.20
C ASP A 2 6.23 0.49 -27.37
N ILE A 3 6.32 0.92 -26.12
CA ILE A 3 5.16 1.13 -25.27
C ILE A 3 4.44 2.36 -25.85
N SER A 4 3.16 2.22 -26.20
CA SER A 4 2.42 3.33 -26.80
C SER A 4 2.37 4.51 -25.82
N GLN A 5 2.57 5.74 -26.30
CA GLN A 5 2.51 6.95 -25.45
C GLN A 5 1.19 7.05 -24.67
N ASN A 6 0.09 6.53 -25.22
CA ASN A 6 -1.20 6.47 -24.53
C ASN A 6 -1.21 5.50 -23.34
N THR A 7 -0.48 4.39 -23.43
CA THR A 7 -0.33 3.45 -22.32
C THR A 7 0.54 4.03 -21.21
N LEU A 8 1.55 4.84 -21.57
CA LEU A 8 2.40 5.52 -20.59
C LEU A 8 1.61 6.55 -19.78
N THR A 9 0.74 7.33 -20.44
CA THR A 9 -0.07 8.36 -19.78
C THR A 9 -1.18 7.76 -18.91
N GLU A 10 -1.85 6.69 -19.34
CA GLU A 10 -2.82 5.96 -18.51
C GLU A 10 -2.15 5.39 -17.25
N TYR A 11 -0.96 4.79 -17.39
CA TYR A 11 -0.20 4.28 -16.25
C TYR A 11 0.15 5.38 -15.25
N GLU A 12 0.64 6.53 -15.71
CA GLU A 12 0.96 7.68 -14.85
C GLU A 12 -0.27 8.19 -14.09
N ILE A 13 -1.41 8.32 -14.77
CA ILE A 13 -2.68 8.74 -14.16
C ILE A 13 -3.10 7.73 -13.08
N CYS A 14 -3.03 6.44 -13.38
CA CYS A 14 -3.37 5.40 -12.42
C CYS A 14 -2.43 5.39 -11.21
N MET A 15 -1.13 5.59 -11.42
CA MET A 15 -0.14 5.66 -10.35
C MET A 15 -0.36 6.85 -9.42
N GLN A 16 -0.63 8.03 -9.97
CA GLN A 16 -0.97 9.22 -9.17
C GLN A 16 -2.29 9.02 -8.40
N SER A 17 -3.28 8.39 -9.01
CA SER A 17 -4.54 8.04 -8.35
C SER A 17 -4.33 7.02 -7.22
N ALA A 18 -3.47 6.03 -7.43
CA ALA A 18 -3.10 5.05 -6.41
C ALA A 18 -2.39 5.71 -5.23
N GLU A 19 -1.39 6.56 -5.49
CA GLU A 19 -0.63 7.27 -4.48
C GLU A 19 -1.55 8.11 -3.57
N ARG A 20 -2.46 8.89 -4.16
CA ARG A 20 -3.45 9.68 -3.40
C ARG A 20 -4.33 8.80 -2.52
N ARG A 21 -4.87 7.71 -3.07
CA ARG A 21 -5.72 6.78 -2.31
C ARG A 21 -4.97 6.12 -1.15
N VAL A 22 -3.70 5.75 -1.35
CA VAL A 22 -2.85 5.23 -0.26
C VAL A 22 -2.61 6.28 0.79
N PHE A 23 -2.31 7.51 0.40
CA PHE A 23 -2.08 8.61 1.33
C PHE A 23 -3.31 8.85 2.21
N ASP A 24 -4.50 8.95 1.60
CA ASP A 24 -5.75 9.12 2.35
C ASP A 24 -6.03 7.92 3.27
N LEU A 25 -5.79 6.70 2.79
CA LEU A 25 -5.95 5.48 3.56
C LEU A 25 -5.03 5.45 4.79
N LEU A 26 -3.76 5.79 4.63
CA LEU A 26 -2.78 5.82 5.72
C LEU A 26 -3.14 6.85 6.79
N ASN A 27 -3.76 7.96 6.41
CA ASN A 27 -4.19 9.03 7.30
C ASN A 27 -5.63 8.87 7.83
N SER A 28 -6.32 7.78 7.49
CA SER A 28 -7.68 7.52 7.98
C SER A 28 -7.71 7.42 9.52
N LEU A 29 -8.76 7.96 10.14
CA LEU A 29 -9.02 7.83 11.57
C LEU A 29 -9.75 6.52 11.92
N GLU A 30 -10.16 5.74 10.93
CA GLU A 30 -10.90 4.48 11.12
C GLU A 30 -9.99 3.29 11.48
N TRP A 31 -8.67 3.47 11.47
CA TRP A 31 -7.73 2.44 11.90
C TRP A 31 -7.91 2.10 13.38
N GLN A 32 -8.06 0.82 13.66
CA GLN A 32 -8.14 0.30 15.03
C GLN A 32 -6.90 -0.54 15.35
N PRO A 33 -6.37 -0.46 16.58
CA PRO A 33 -5.28 -1.32 17.00
C PRO A 33 -5.74 -2.79 16.98
N HIS A 34 -4.94 -3.67 16.39
CA HIS A 34 -5.25 -5.09 16.29
C HIS A 34 -4.32 -5.95 17.14
N SER A 35 -3.01 -5.75 17.02
CA SER A 35 -2.03 -6.46 17.84
C SER A 35 -0.72 -5.68 17.95
N GLU A 36 -0.11 -5.69 19.12
CA GLU A 36 1.24 -5.18 19.33
C GLU A 36 2.28 -6.26 19.03
N LYS A 37 3.40 -5.85 18.46
CA LYS A 37 4.58 -6.68 18.17
C LYS A 37 5.79 -6.01 18.82
N LYS A 38 6.86 -6.78 19.03
CA LYS A 38 8.11 -6.30 19.65
C LYS A 38 8.67 -5.03 18.99
N ASN A 39 8.52 -4.90 17.66
CA ASN A 39 9.11 -3.80 16.88
C ASN A 39 8.05 -2.94 16.17
N GLY A 40 6.77 -3.03 16.54
CA GLY A 40 5.71 -2.31 15.83
C GLY A 40 4.31 -2.75 16.18
N ASN A 41 3.33 -2.13 15.54
CA ASN A 41 1.91 -2.37 15.76
C ASN A 41 1.25 -2.81 14.46
N ILE A 42 0.29 -3.72 14.58
CA ILE A 42 -0.63 -4.07 13.50
C ILE A 42 -1.94 -3.34 13.76
N TRP A 43 -2.36 -2.58 12.78
CA TRP A 43 -3.63 -1.89 12.71
C TRP A 43 -4.57 -2.62 11.75
N LYS A 44 -5.86 -2.48 11.99
CA LYS A 44 -6.91 -3.10 11.20
C LYS A 44 -8.01 -2.09 10.92
N MET A 45 -8.56 -2.15 9.71
CA MET A 45 -9.71 -1.36 9.31
C MET A 45 -10.64 -2.24 8.48
N ARG A 46 -11.96 -2.04 8.61
CA ARG A 46 -12.92 -2.72 7.75
C ARG A 46 -12.83 -2.08 6.36
N CYS A 47 -12.69 -2.89 5.32
CA CYS A 47 -12.80 -2.36 3.97
C CYS A 47 -14.27 -2.18 3.62
N ASN A 48 -14.65 -0.99 3.14
CA ASN A 48 -16.02 -0.75 2.66
C ASN A 48 -16.25 -1.30 1.25
N ILE A 49 -15.17 -1.66 0.56
CA ILE A 49 -15.16 -2.09 -0.83
C ILE A 49 -15.14 -3.62 -0.94
N THR A 50 -14.36 -4.27 -0.08
CA THR A 50 -14.31 -5.73 0.03
C THR A 50 -14.85 -6.10 1.40
N GLU A 51 -15.63 -7.16 1.56
CA GLU A 51 -16.10 -7.61 2.89
C GLU A 51 -14.95 -8.06 3.83
N ASN A 52 -13.71 -7.85 3.42
CA ASN A 52 -12.49 -8.19 4.11
C ASN A 52 -11.96 -7.01 4.95
N ASN A 53 -11.03 -7.34 5.84
CA ASN A 53 -10.32 -6.35 6.62
C ASN A 53 -9.00 -5.97 5.93
N MET A 54 -8.67 -4.70 5.97
CA MET A 54 -7.33 -4.20 5.62
C MET A 54 -6.47 -4.19 6.88
N PHE A 55 -5.18 -4.43 6.69
CA PHE A 55 -4.20 -4.44 7.76
C PHE A 55 -3.03 -3.52 7.40
N ARG A 56 -2.52 -2.79 8.40
CA ARG A 56 -1.34 -1.94 8.27
C ARG A 56 -0.35 -2.29 9.37
N TYR A 57 0.90 -2.49 9.01
CA TYR A 57 2.00 -2.59 9.98
C TYR A 57 2.67 -1.22 10.14
N GLU A 58 2.90 -0.81 11.38
CA GLU A 58 3.59 0.43 11.72
C GLU A 58 4.70 0.11 12.72
N GLY A 59 5.96 0.20 12.30
CA GLY A 59 7.07 -0.18 13.16
C GLY A 59 8.43 -0.14 12.49
N ILE A 60 9.43 -0.54 13.28
CA ILE A 60 10.83 -0.63 12.85
C ILE A 60 11.08 -2.03 12.29
N ILE A 61 11.68 -2.09 11.11
CA ILE A 61 12.21 -3.33 10.56
C ILE A 61 13.68 -3.41 11.02
N PRO A 62 14.02 -4.28 11.99
CA PRO A 62 15.36 -4.32 12.56
C PRO A 62 16.36 -4.77 11.49
N ASN A 63 17.58 -4.24 11.58
CA ASN A 63 18.70 -4.58 10.69
C ASN A 63 18.45 -4.31 9.19
N ARG A 64 17.45 -3.49 8.84
CA ARG A 64 17.23 -3.02 7.46
C ARG A 64 17.11 -1.51 7.43
N THR A 65 17.73 -0.91 6.42
CA THR A 65 17.61 0.50 6.07
C THR A 65 16.35 0.75 5.25
N PRO A 66 15.83 1.99 5.22
CA PRO A 66 14.70 2.34 4.37
C PRO A 66 14.90 1.97 2.88
N ILE A 67 16.15 2.07 2.38
CA ILE A 67 16.49 1.73 0.99
C ILE A 67 16.37 0.22 0.75
N GLU A 68 16.87 -0.61 1.66
CA GLU A 68 16.76 -2.08 1.55
C GLU A 68 15.30 -2.53 1.60
N VAL A 69 14.50 -1.94 2.50
CA VAL A 69 13.05 -2.18 2.57
C VAL A 69 12.36 -1.73 1.28
N PHE A 70 12.74 -0.58 0.72
CA PHE A 70 12.17 -0.10 -0.53
C PHE A 70 12.48 -1.05 -1.70
N LEU A 71 13.73 -1.47 -1.85
CA LEU A 71 14.13 -2.30 -2.99
C LEU A 71 13.53 -3.72 -2.94
N GLU A 72 13.37 -4.30 -1.74
CA GLU A 72 12.86 -5.67 -1.59
C GLU A 72 11.33 -5.75 -1.42
N ASP A 73 10.75 -4.84 -0.63
CA ASP A 73 9.36 -4.95 -0.17
C ASP A 73 8.41 -3.92 -0.83
N PHE A 74 8.92 -2.82 -1.41
CA PHE A 74 8.07 -1.82 -2.08
C PHE A 74 7.44 -2.41 -3.34
N PHE A 75 8.19 -3.13 -4.19
CA PHE A 75 7.63 -3.73 -5.40
C PHE A 75 6.56 -4.80 -5.10
N ARG A 76 6.72 -5.58 -4.02
CA ARG A 76 5.72 -6.57 -3.59
C ARG A 76 4.48 -5.95 -2.96
N SER A 77 4.66 -4.90 -2.16
CA SER A 77 3.55 -4.23 -1.47
C SER A 77 2.76 -3.34 -2.43
N PHE A 78 3.43 -2.66 -3.35
CA PHE A 78 2.78 -1.91 -4.43
C PHE A 78 2.12 -2.86 -5.43
N SER A 79 2.66 -4.04 -5.76
CA SER A 79 1.94 -4.97 -6.63
C SER A 79 0.64 -5.46 -5.99
N CYS A 80 0.63 -5.72 -4.68
CA CYS A 80 -0.55 -6.14 -3.94
C CYS A 80 -1.60 -5.01 -3.86
N LEU A 81 -1.13 -3.76 -3.73
CA LEU A 81 -1.99 -2.58 -3.67
C LEU A 81 -2.50 -2.17 -5.07
N VAL A 82 -1.69 -2.32 -6.11
CA VAL A 82 -2.08 -2.17 -7.52
C VAL A 82 -3.10 -3.24 -7.89
N GLU A 83 -2.88 -4.52 -7.55
CA GLU A 83 -3.90 -5.55 -7.74
C GLU A 83 -5.22 -5.24 -7.04
N PHE A 84 -5.17 -4.60 -5.86
CA PHE A 84 -6.36 -4.16 -5.13
C PHE A 84 -7.07 -2.97 -5.81
N LEU A 85 -6.32 -2.03 -6.40
CA LEU A 85 -6.87 -0.83 -7.04
C LEU A 85 -7.35 -1.06 -8.48
N TYR A 86 -6.89 -2.13 -9.14
CA TYR A 86 -7.28 -2.51 -10.51
C TYR A 86 -8.30 -3.66 -10.58
N LYS A 87 -8.63 -4.31 -9.44
CA LYS A 87 -9.75 -5.26 -9.33
C LYS A 87 -11.07 -4.60 -8.89
N LEU A 88 -11.14 -3.26 -8.97
CA LEU A 88 -12.32 -2.43 -8.80
C LEU A 88 -12.67 -1.73 -10.10
#